data_AF-A0A7C9HI32-F1
#
_entry.id   AF-A0A7C9HI32-F1
#
_cell.length_a   1.000
_cell.length_b   1.000
_cell.length_c   1.000
_cell.angle_alpha   90.00
_cell.angle_beta   90.00
_cell.angle_gamma   90.00
#
_symmetry.space_group_name_H-M   'P 1'
#
loop_
_entity.id
_entity.type
_entity.pdbx_description
1 polymer ?
#
loop_
_entity_poly.entity_id
_entity_poly.type
_entity_poly.pdbx_seq_one_letter_code
_entity_poly.pdbx_strand_id
1 'polypeptide(L)'
;MPESMLLAAAAGVVAGALAVGVVVLLRRLAVQSKELGTDAERATYETLHLASRAAKHLRGDMTEADAVRAARHLRSMLGADTVALVMTGGPVAVDGDETLVSAAERLADEAVETGRPQVERRVPTPSGETDAAAAPILADGVAVGAVVAFAGRVRAGLVRATGEVAEWVAAQVELGELDASRAALAELEVRALRAQISPHFIYNSLNAIASFINTDPAKARELVLEFADFTRYSFRRHGDFTTVAEELRSIDSYLKLERARFGDRLRVTLQVAPEVLSTVIPFLSIQPLVENAVRHGLEAKEGGGRITIIAEDRGAFAEITVEDDGVGIDPEVAAQVLAGGTPGEHVGLRNVDARLRQVYGDEHGLVVETNVGAGTLVRMSVPKSQPGRSAASVDARAGRPAEPDGRLVP
;
A
#
# COMPACT_ATOMS: atom_id res chain seq x y z
N MET A 1 58.90 -74.07 -6.33
CA MET A 1 57.48 -74.10 -6.76
C MET A 1 57.46 -74.31 -8.27
N PRO A 2 56.60 -75.17 -8.83
CA PRO A 2 56.60 -75.41 -10.27
C PRO A 2 56.17 -74.14 -11.02
N GLU A 3 56.76 -73.86 -12.18
CA GLU A 3 56.49 -72.66 -13.01
C GLU A 3 55.00 -72.46 -13.32
N SER A 4 54.23 -73.55 -13.34
CA SER A 4 52.78 -73.55 -13.49
C SER A 4 52.05 -72.83 -12.34
N MET A 5 52.57 -72.87 -11.11
CA MET A 5 52.00 -72.13 -9.98
C MET A 5 52.25 -70.62 -10.07
N LEU A 6 53.40 -70.21 -10.60
CA LEU A 6 53.72 -68.78 -10.77
C LEU A 6 52.88 -68.15 -11.88
N LEU A 7 52.69 -68.87 -12.99
CA LEU A 7 51.80 -68.42 -14.08
C LEU A 7 50.34 -68.34 -13.63
N ALA A 8 49.86 -69.32 -12.85
CA ALA A 8 48.50 -69.31 -12.30
C ALA A 8 48.29 -68.14 -11.32
N ALA A 9 49.28 -67.86 -10.45
CA ALA A 9 49.23 -66.73 -9.53
C ALA A 9 49.23 -65.38 -10.28
N ALA A 10 50.07 -65.21 -11.29
CA ALA A 10 50.11 -64.01 -12.11
C ALA A 10 48.79 -63.78 -12.88
N ALA A 11 48.22 -64.84 -13.47
CA ALA A 11 46.93 -64.77 -14.14
C ALA A 11 45.80 -64.40 -13.16
N GLY A 12 45.84 -64.93 -11.93
CA GLY A 12 44.88 -64.59 -10.86
C GLY A 12 44.94 -63.11 -10.45
N VAL A 13 46.15 -62.54 -10.35
CA VAL A 13 46.33 -61.11 -10.02
C VAL A 13 45.80 -60.22 -11.15
N VAL A 14 46.09 -60.56 -12.41
CA VAL A 14 45.60 -59.79 -13.57
C VAL A 14 44.08 -59.88 -13.69
N ALA A 15 43.49 -61.06 -13.49
CA ALA A 15 42.04 -61.25 -13.49
C ALA A 15 41.38 -60.49 -12.33
N GLY A 16 41.98 -60.50 -11.15
CA GLY A 16 41.52 -59.72 -9.99
C GLY A 16 41.57 -58.21 -10.25
N ALA A 17 42.65 -57.70 -10.83
CA ALA A 17 42.79 -56.29 -11.18
C ALA A 17 41.76 -55.85 -12.24
N LEU A 18 41.52 -56.67 -13.26
CA LEU A 18 40.47 -56.44 -14.26
C LEU A 18 39.07 -56.43 -13.63
N ALA A 19 38.77 -57.38 -12.76
CA ALA A 19 37.49 -57.45 -12.07
C ALA A 19 37.24 -56.21 -11.20
N VAL A 20 38.26 -55.75 -10.45
CA VAL A 20 38.18 -54.51 -9.67
C VAL A 20 37.97 -53.29 -10.59
N GLY A 21 38.71 -53.22 -11.70
CA GLY A 21 38.54 -52.15 -12.68
C GLY A 21 37.12 -52.08 -13.26
N VAL A 22 36.55 -53.23 -13.61
CA VAL A 22 35.16 -53.33 -14.11
C VAL A 22 34.16 -52.93 -13.03
N VAL A 23 34.34 -53.37 -11.78
CA VAL A 23 33.45 -52.98 -10.66
C VAL A 23 33.53 -51.48 -10.40
N VAL A 24 34.72 -50.86 -10.45
CA VAL A 24 34.88 -49.40 -10.29
C VAL A 24 34.23 -48.64 -11.45
N LEU A 25 34.36 -49.12 -12.69
CA LEU A 25 33.74 -48.51 -13.86
C LEU A 25 32.21 -48.61 -13.81
N LEU A 26 31.67 -49.80 -13.49
CA LEU A 26 30.24 -50.02 -13.33
C LEU A 26 29.68 -49.19 -12.16
N ARG A 27 30.42 -49.07 -11.05
CA ARG A 27 30.03 -48.21 -9.93
C ARG A 27 30.06 -46.74 -10.32
N ARG A 28 31.05 -46.27 -11.10
CA ARG A 28 31.06 -44.90 -11.62
C ARG A 28 29.85 -44.63 -12.51
N LEU A 29 29.55 -45.51 -13.46
CA LEU A 29 28.40 -45.37 -14.36
C LEU A 29 27.06 -45.42 -13.59
N ALA A 30 26.93 -46.30 -12.60
CA ALA A 30 25.73 -46.41 -11.77
C ALA A 30 25.55 -45.22 -10.80
N VAL A 31 26.64 -44.65 -10.28
CA VAL A 31 26.58 -43.44 -9.44
C VAL A 31 26.30 -42.20 -10.29
N GLN A 32 26.86 -42.10 -11.50
CA GLN A 32 26.53 -41.05 -12.47
C GLN A 32 25.03 -41.01 -12.81
N SER A 33 24.38 -42.18 -12.89
CA SER A 33 22.92 -42.25 -13.10
C SER A 33 22.07 -41.87 -11.88
N LYS A 34 22.67 -41.74 -10.69
CA LYS A 34 21.95 -41.42 -9.43
C LYS A 34 22.08 -39.95 -9.02
N GLU A 35 23.01 -39.20 -9.58
CA GLU A 35 23.17 -37.78 -9.29
C GLU A 35 22.34 -36.94 -10.26
N LEU A 36 21.21 -36.42 -9.77
CA LEU A 36 20.34 -35.37 -10.32
C LEU A 36 20.85 -34.70 -11.63
N GLY A 37 20.39 -35.25 -12.76
CA GLY A 37 20.38 -34.59 -14.06
C GLY A 37 21.70 -34.50 -14.83
N THR A 38 21.57 -34.25 -16.13
CA THR A 38 22.63 -33.87 -17.07
C THR A 38 23.35 -32.59 -16.63
N ASP A 39 24.57 -32.36 -17.11
CA ASP A 39 25.32 -31.12 -16.80
C ASP A 39 24.53 -29.84 -17.14
N ALA A 40 23.70 -29.89 -18.18
CA ALA A 40 22.81 -28.80 -18.56
C ALA A 40 21.70 -28.55 -17.53
N GLU A 41 21.11 -29.60 -16.96
CA GLU A 41 20.09 -29.49 -15.92
C GLU A 41 20.69 -28.92 -14.61
N ARG A 42 21.92 -29.32 -14.27
CA ARG A 42 22.64 -28.79 -13.11
C ARG A 42 22.95 -27.31 -13.27
N ALA A 43 23.51 -26.90 -14.41
CA ALA A 43 23.78 -25.49 -14.69
C ALA A 43 22.50 -24.63 -14.68
N THR A 44 21.40 -25.17 -15.22
CA THR A 44 20.09 -24.50 -15.19
C THR A 44 19.60 -24.33 -13.75
N TYR A 45 19.66 -25.39 -12.94
CA TYR A 45 19.26 -25.34 -11.54
C TYR A 45 20.11 -24.35 -10.74
N GLU A 46 21.44 -24.37 -10.90
CA GLU A 46 22.35 -23.46 -10.22
C GLU A 46 22.08 -21.99 -10.59
N THR A 47 21.84 -21.71 -11.88
CA THR A 47 21.49 -20.37 -12.37
C THR A 47 20.19 -19.89 -11.74
N LEU A 48 19.13 -20.71 -11.75
CA LEU A 48 17.84 -20.38 -11.13
C LEU A 48 17.96 -20.20 -9.61
N HIS A 49 18.77 -21.03 -8.95
CA HIS A 49 19.01 -20.93 -7.53
C HIS A 49 19.71 -19.62 -7.17
N LEU A 50 20.75 -19.24 -7.92
CA LEU A 50 21.46 -17.97 -7.76
C LEU A 50 20.55 -16.77 -8.06
N ALA A 51 19.75 -16.84 -9.12
CA ALA A 51 18.77 -15.80 -9.45
C ALA A 51 17.75 -15.61 -8.31
N SER A 52 17.20 -16.71 -7.76
CA SER A 52 16.29 -16.65 -6.61
C SER A 52 16.94 -16.02 -5.37
N ARG A 53 18.23 -16.29 -5.15
CA ARG A 53 19.00 -15.71 -4.04
C ARG A 53 19.29 -14.22 -4.25
N ALA A 54 19.70 -13.82 -5.45
CA ALA A 54 19.91 -12.42 -5.81
C ALA A 54 18.61 -11.61 -5.72
N ALA A 55 17.48 -12.15 -6.20
CA ALA A 55 16.19 -11.45 -6.21
C ALA A 55 15.76 -10.96 -4.82
N LYS A 56 16.06 -11.72 -3.75
CA LYS A 56 15.73 -11.33 -2.37
C LYS A 56 16.43 -10.04 -1.93
N HIS A 57 17.61 -9.79 -2.47
CA HIS A 57 18.40 -8.60 -2.17
C HIS A 57 18.04 -7.43 -3.09
N LEU A 58 17.61 -7.72 -4.32
CA LEU A 58 17.24 -6.71 -5.31
C LEU A 58 15.84 -6.10 -5.08
N ARG A 59 14.91 -6.84 -4.45
CA ARG A 59 13.53 -6.37 -4.18
C ARG A 59 13.38 -5.55 -2.89
N GLY A 60 14.40 -5.54 -2.04
CA GLY A 60 14.37 -4.77 -0.80
C GLY A 60 14.70 -3.30 -1.03
N ASP A 61 15.00 -2.57 0.04
CA ASP A 61 15.39 -1.14 0.01
C ASP A 61 16.71 -0.86 -0.74
N MET A 62 17.30 -1.88 -1.38
CA MET A 62 18.58 -1.85 -2.10
C MET A 62 19.66 -1.13 -1.28
N THR A 63 19.84 -1.54 -0.03
CA THR A 63 20.94 -1.01 0.80
C THR A 63 22.29 -1.42 0.21
N GLU A 64 23.37 -0.75 0.60
CA GLU A 64 24.73 -1.13 0.20
C GLU A 64 25.04 -2.61 0.51
N ALA A 65 24.59 -3.11 1.66
CA ALA A 65 24.75 -4.50 2.05
C ALA A 65 23.89 -5.48 1.21
N ASP A 66 22.72 -5.04 0.71
CA ASP A 66 21.92 -5.83 -0.21
C ASP A 66 22.54 -5.86 -1.60
N ALA A 67 23.00 -4.72 -2.11
CA ALA A 67 23.68 -4.60 -3.39
C ALA A 67 24.93 -5.49 -3.45
N VAL A 68 25.75 -5.53 -2.38
CA VAL A 68 26.92 -6.44 -2.29
C VAL A 68 26.52 -7.92 -2.32
N ARG A 69 25.43 -8.28 -1.61
CA ARG A 69 24.94 -9.67 -1.62
C ARG A 69 24.35 -10.05 -2.99
N ALA A 70 23.67 -9.13 -3.66
CA ALA A 70 23.20 -9.32 -5.02
C ALA A 70 24.38 -9.50 -5.99
N ALA A 71 25.36 -8.58 -5.99
CA ALA A 71 26.53 -8.61 -6.87
C ALA A 71 27.29 -9.94 -6.81
N ARG A 72 27.45 -10.53 -5.61
CA ARG A 72 28.06 -11.86 -5.43
C ARG A 72 27.34 -12.97 -6.20
N HIS A 73 26.01 -12.98 -6.14
CA HIS A 73 25.20 -13.94 -6.88
C HIS A 73 25.24 -13.66 -8.38
N LEU A 74 25.19 -12.39 -8.79
CA LEU A 74 25.30 -11.98 -10.20
C LEU A 74 26.63 -12.40 -10.82
N ARG A 75 27.74 -12.23 -10.12
CA ARG A 75 29.08 -12.68 -10.56
C ARG A 75 29.10 -14.17 -10.83
N SER A 76 28.52 -14.95 -9.93
CA SER A 76 28.45 -16.40 -10.06
C SER A 76 27.57 -16.83 -11.24
N MET A 77 26.45 -16.13 -11.50
CA MET A 77 25.60 -16.40 -12.68
C MET A 77 26.28 -16.03 -14.00
N LEU A 78 27.01 -14.92 -14.03
CA LEU A 78 27.68 -14.43 -15.25
C LEU A 78 28.98 -15.18 -15.55
N GLY A 79 29.53 -15.91 -14.57
CA GLY A 79 30.84 -16.55 -14.70
C GLY A 79 31.96 -15.52 -14.90
N ALA A 80 31.80 -14.32 -14.34
CA ALA A 80 32.72 -13.21 -14.50
C ALA A 80 33.78 -13.19 -13.38
N ASP A 81 34.95 -12.62 -13.68
CA ASP A 81 36.04 -12.48 -12.70
C ASP A 81 35.64 -11.48 -11.61
N THR A 82 34.95 -10.40 -12.00
CA THR A 82 34.41 -9.36 -11.11
C THR A 82 33.08 -8.85 -11.65
N VAL A 83 32.12 -8.54 -10.78
CA VAL A 83 30.86 -7.87 -11.16
C VAL A 83 30.63 -6.66 -10.26
N ALA A 84 30.19 -5.58 -10.87
CA ALA A 84 29.67 -4.41 -10.19
C ALA A 84 28.17 -4.26 -10.46
N LEU A 85 27.40 -3.93 -9.42
CA LEU A 85 26.05 -3.41 -9.51
C LEU A 85 26.11 -1.95 -9.08
N VAL A 86 25.81 -1.04 -10.02
CA VAL A 86 25.92 0.40 -9.81
C VAL A 86 24.53 0.99 -9.95
N MET A 87 23.97 1.56 -8.88
CA MET A 87 22.65 2.19 -8.90
C MET A 87 22.80 3.72 -9.00
N THR A 88 21.98 4.37 -9.84
CA THR A 88 22.03 5.83 -10.02
C THR A 88 21.61 6.54 -8.73
N GLY A 89 22.50 7.37 -8.17
CA GLY A 89 22.26 8.05 -6.89
C GLY A 89 22.14 7.10 -5.68
N GLY A 90 22.53 5.84 -5.84
CA GLY A 90 22.40 4.78 -4.86
C GLY A 90 23.73 4.05 -4.60
N PRO A 91 23.69 2.80 -4.12
CA PRO A 91 24.89 2.06 -3.80
C PRO A 91 25.67 1.62 -5.04
N VAL A 92 26.99 1.54 -4.87
CA VAL A 92 27.93 0.91 -5.81
C VAL A 92 28.49 -0.31 -5.12
N ALA A 93 28.17 -1.49 -5.64
CA ALA A 93 28.58 -2.76 -5.04
C ALA A 93 29.44 -3.56 -6.00
N VAL A 94 30.63 -3.95 -5.58
CA VAL A 94 31.56 -4.77 -6.36
C VAL A 94 31.82 -6.09 -5.63
N ASP A 95 31.73 -7.21 -6.36
CA ASP A 95 32.22 -8.52 -5.91
C ASP A 95 33.34 -8.98 -6.86
N GLY A 96 34.54 -9.16 -6.32
CA GLY A 96 35.75 -9.48 -7.09
C GLY A 96 36.90 -8.51 -6.76
N ASP A 97 37.53 -7.95 -7.78
CA ASP A 97 38.63 -6.99 -7.64
C ASP A 97 38.08 -5.59 -7.34
N GLU A 98 38.23 -5.15 -6.07
CA GLU A 98 37.78 -3.83 -5.61
C GLU A 98 38.52 -2.67 -6.29
N THR A 99 39.67 -2.90 -6.92
CA THR A 99 40.38 -1.82 -7.64
C THR A 99 39.67 -1.38 -8.92
N LEU A 100 38.65 -2.14 -9.36
CA LEU A 100 37.84 -1.84 -10.54
C LEU A 100 36.63 -0.93 -10.27
N VAL A 101 36.37 -0.53 -9.02
CA VAL A 101 35.20 0.32 -8.66
C VAL A 101 35.10 1.56 -9.55
N SER A 102 36.18 2.34 -9.70
CA SER A 102 36.15 3.55 -10.53
C SER A 102 35.96 3.28 -12.02
N ALA A 103 36.38 2.11 -12.51
CA ALA A 103 36.12 1.71 -13.90
C ALA A 103 34.66 1.27 -14.08
N ALA A 104 34.10 0.58 -13.07
CA ALA A 104 32.71 0.16 -13.06
C ALA A 104 31.74 1.36 -13.04
N GLU A 105 32.00 2.36 -12.19
CA GLU A 105 31.19 3.59 -12.13
C GLU A 105 31.18 4.32 -13.47
N ARG A 106 32.37 4.55 -14.06
CA ARG A 106 32.48 5.20 -15.38
C ARG A 106 31.68 4.47 -16.46
N LEU A 107 31.80 3.13 -16.52
CA LEU A 107 31.10 2.33 -17.52
C LEU A 107 29.59 2.25 -17.26
N ALA A 108 29.20 2.25 -15.98
CA ALA A 108 27.80 2.32 -15.60
C ALA A 108 27.18 3.65 -16.01
N ASP A 109 27.87 4.77 -15.76
CA ASP A 109 27.42 6.10 -16.16
C ASP A 109 27.23 6.19 -17.68
N GLU A 110 28.19 5.68 -18.47
CA GLU A 110 28.07 5.64 -19.93
C GLU A 110 26.91 4.74 -20.40
N ALA A 111 26.71 3.58 -19.76
CA ALA A 111 25.60 2.69 -20.09
C ALA A 111 24.24 3.32 -19.73
N VAL A 112 24.15 4.02 -18.60
CA VAL A 112 22.96 4.75 -18.13
C VAL A 112 22.65 5.91 -19.06
N GLU A 113 23.65 6.73 -19.42
CA GLU A 113 23.49 7.90 -20.30
C GLU A 113 23.05 7.50 -21.71
N THR A 114 23.63 6.42 -22.25
CA THR A 114 23.31 5.94 -23.60
C THR A 114 22.08 5.04 -23.65
N GLY A 115 21.65 4.48 -22.52
CA GLY A 115 20.63 3.43 -22.45
C GLY A 115 20.99 2.16 -23.21
N ARG A 116 22.29 1.89 -23.44
CA ARG A 116 22.78 0.77 -24.26
C ARG A 116 23.95 0.02 -23.62
N PRO A 117 24.13 -1.28 -23.94
CA PRO A 117 25.29 -2.01 -23.47
C PRO A 117 26.62 -1.42 -23.97
N GLN A 118 27.59 -1.33 -23.08
CA GLN A 118 28.95 -0.83 -23.35
C GLN A 118 29.98 -1.95 -23.21
N VAL A 119 31.06 -1.87 -23.98
CA VAL A 119 32.18 -2.81 -23.90
C VAL A 119 33.49 -2.04 -23.94
N GLU A 120 34.29 -2.19 -22.88
CA GLU A 120 35.64 -1.63 -22.80
C GLU A 120 36.66 -2.76 -22.82
N ARG A 121 37.74 -2.56 -23.57
CA ARG A 121 38.83 -3.54 -23.69
C ARG A 121 40.07 -2.99 -23.02
N ARG A 122 40.88 -3.88 -22.44
CA ARG A 122 42.16 -3.51 -21.80
C ARG A 122 42.00 -2.48 -20.67
N VAL A 123 41.01 -2.66 -19.82
CA VAL A 123 40.85 -1.93 -18.58
C VAL A 123 42.05 -2.24 -17.68
N PRO A 124 42.84 -1.24 -17.24
CA PRO A 124 44.02 -1.48 -16.42
C PRO A 124 43.66 -2.03 -15.04
N THR A 125 44.43 -3.02 -14.57
CA THR A 125 44.35 -3.54 -13.18
C THR A 125 45.76 -3.59 -12.58
N PRO A 126 45.92 -3.68 -11.24
CA PRO A 126 47.23 -3.88 -10.63
C PRO A 126 47.95 -5.15 -11.10
N SER A 127 47.21 -6.13 -11.60
CA SER A 127 47.68 -7.44 -12.04
C SER A 127 47.81 -7.57 -13.57
N GLY A 128 47.44 -6.55 -14.35
CA GLY A 128 47.51 -6.56 -15.81
C GLY A 128 46.38 -5.75 -16.47
N GLU A 129 45.66 -6.39 -17.38
CA GLU A 129 44.54 -5.81 -18.13
C GLU A 129 43.35 -6.77 -18.10
N THR A 130 42.13 -6.23 -18.08
CA THR A 130 40.88 -6.98 -18.19
C THR A 130 39.95 -6.37 -19.25
N ASP A 131 38.88 -7.05 -19.62
CA ASP A 131 37.83 -6.49 -20.45
C ASP A 131 36.55 -6.33 -19.62
N ALA A 132 35.68 -5.40 -19.98
CA ALA A 132 34.41 -5.14 -19.30
C ALA A 132 33.23 -5.12 -20.27
N ALA A 133 32.07 -5.59 -19.80
CA ALA A 133 30.77 -5.40 -20.44
C ALA A 133 29.82 -4.78 -19.42
N ALA A 134 29.25 -3.62 -19.74
CA ALA A 134 28.22 -2.97 -18.93
C ALA A 134 26.88 -3.04 -19.65
N ALA A 135 25.80 -3.27 -18.91
CA ALA A 135 24.44 -3.19 -19.43
C ALA A 135 23.57 -2.34 -18.49
N PRO A 136 22.77 -1.41 -19.03
CA PRO A 136 21.91 -0.56 -18.21
C PRO A 136 20.76 -1.37 -17.61
N ILE A 137 20.37 -1.01 -16.40
CA ILE A 137 19.17 -1.49 -15.72
C ILE A 137 18.06 -0.50 -16.05
N LEU A 138 17.14 -0.90 -16.92
CA LEU A 138 16.05 -0.05 -17.41
C LEU A 138 14.74 -0.41 -16.69
N ALA A 139 14.39 0.34 -15.65
CA ALA A 139 13.11 0.20 -14.95
C ALA A 139 12.09 1.19 -15.54
N ASP A 140 10.95 0.70 -16.04
CA ASP A 140 9.93 1.49 -16.73
C ASP A 140 10.49 2.38 -17.88
N GLY A 141 11.54 1.90 -18.55
CA GLY A 141 12.22 2.62 -19.63
C GLY A 141 13.18 3.72 -19.18
N VAL A 142 13.38 3.89 -17.87
CA VAL A 142 14.35 4.81 -17.27
C VAL A 142 15.57 4.02 -16.78
N ALA A 143 16.77 4.48 -17.12
CA ALA A 143 17.99 3.88 -16.60
C ALA A 143 18.18 4.22 -15.12
N VAL A 144 18.09 3.20 -14.26
CA VAL A 144 18.23 3.33 -12.79
C VAL A 144 19.57 2.81 -12.26
N GLY A 145 20.43 2.32 -13.16
CA GLY A 145 21.74 1.79 -12.83
C GLY A 145 22.33 0.97 -13.97
N ALA A 146 23.38 0.20 -13.67
CA ALA A 146 23.98 -0.74 -14.60
C ALA A 146 24.57 -1.97 -13.88
N VAL A 147 24.61 -3.10 -14.59
CA VAL A 147 25.42 -4.26 -14.23
C VAL A 147 26.69 -4.24 -15.07
N VAL A 148 27.86 -4.28 -14.43
CA VAL A 148 29.17 -4.29 -15.10
C VAL A 148 29.87 -5.60 -14.79
N ALA A 149 30.24 -6.35 -15.83
CA ALA A 149 30.94 -7.62 -15.72
C ALA A 149 32.34 -7.53 -16.31
N PHE A 150 33.35 -7.88 -15.52
CA PHE A 150 34.74 -7.92 -15.92
C PHE A 150 35.20 -9.36 -16.12
N ALA A 151 35.94 -9.60 -17.19
CA ALA A 151 36.55 -10.89 -17.47
C ALA A 151 37.82 -10.71 -18.30
N GLY A 152 38.81 -11.58 -18.13
CA GLY A 152 40.07 -11.51 -18.89
C GLY A 152 39.91 -11.48 -20.42
N ARG A 153 38.78 -11.97 -20.97
CA ARG A 153 38.34 -11.64 -22.33
C ARG A 153 36.81 -11.66 -22.45
N VAL A 154 36.21 -10.50 -22.73
CA VAL A 154 34.77 -10.39 -22.99
C VAL A 154 34.43 -10.96 -24.39
N ARG A 155 33.53 -11.93 -24.46
CA ARG A 155 32.98 -12.44 -25.74
C ARG A 155 31.52 -12.02 -25.87
N ALA A 156 30.95 -12.15 -27.07
CA ALA A 156 29.54 -11.83 -27.32
C ALA A 156 28.56 -12.56 -26.37
N GLY A 157 28.94 -13.75 -25.89
CA GLY A 157 28.18 -14.49 -24.88
C GLY A 157 28.04 -13.74 -23.55
N LEU A 158 29.15 -13.20 -23.02
CA LEU A 158 29.12 -12.44 -21.77
C LEU A 158 28.38 -11.12 -21.92
N VAL A 159 28.56 -10.40 -23.03
CA VAL A 159 27.81 -9.15 -23.31
C VAL A 159 26.31 -9.40 -23.30
N ARG A 160 25.85 -10.47 -23.97
CA ARG A 160 24.43 -10.85 -23.95
C ARG A 160 23.98 -11.25 -22.55
N ALA A 161 24.73 -12.10 -21.86
CA ALA A 161 24.39 -12.53 -20.51
C ALA A 161 24.28 -11.35 -19.53
N THR A 162 25.20 -10.37 -19.61
CA THR A 162 25.14 -9.15 -18.80
C THR A 162 23.88 -8.34 -19.11
N GLY A 163 23.49 -8.24 -20.39
CA GLY A 163 22.22 -7.63 -20.81
C GLY A 163 21.00 -8.32 -20.20
N GLU A 164 20.88 -9.64 -20.37
CA GLU A 164 19.78 -10.44 -19.81
C GLU A 164 19.71 -10.34 -18.27
N VAL A 165 20.87 -10.32 -17.61
CA VAL A 165 20.94 -10.11 -16.17
C VAL A 165 20.52 -8.70 -15.77
N ALA A 166 20.90 -7.67 -16.52
CA ALA A 166 20.47 -6.29 -16.24
C ALA A 166 18.97 -6.10 -16.44
N GLU A 167 18.39 -6.68 -17.50
CA GLU A 167 16.92 -6.73 -17.70
C GLU A 167 16.21 -7.47 -16.57
N TRP A 168 16.76 -8.62 -16.15
CA TRP A 168 16.21 -9.37 -15.03
C TRP A 168 16.31 -8.60 -13.70
N VAL A 169 17.43 -7.89 -13.46
CA VAL A 169 17.61 -7.01 -12.29
C VAL A 169 16.58 -5.88 -12.33
N ALA A 170 16.35 -5.25 -13.48
CA ALA A 170 15.34 -4.20 -13.63
C ALA A 170 13.95 -4.71 -13.22
N ALA A 171 13.56 -5.89 -13.70
CA ALA A 171 12.29 -6.51 -13.30
C ALA A 171 12.22 -6.82 -11.79
N GLN A 172 13.34 -7.10 -11.12
CA GLN A 172 13.33 -7.29 -9.65
C GLN A 172 13.17 -5.96 -8.90
N VAL A 173 13.77 -4.88 -9.40
CA VAL A 173 13.65 -3.54 -8.82
C VAL A 173 12.20 -3.05 -8.95
N GLU A 174 11.61 -3.14 -10.16
CA GLU A 174 10.21 -2.79 -10.42
C GLU A 174 9.23 -3.55 -9.51
N LEU A 175 9.45 -4.85 -9.32
CA LEU A 175 8.63 -5.65 -8.41
C LEU A 175 8.74 -5.18 -6.95
N GLY A 176 9.94 -4.79 -6.50
CA GLY A 176 10.15 -4.25 -5.16
C GLY A 176 9.40 -2.93 -4.95
N GLU A 177 9.50 -2.01 -5.90
CA GLU A 177 8.78 -0.73 -5.88
C GLU A 177 7.26 -0.91 -5.88
N LEU A 178 6.75 -1.85 -6.69
CA LEU A 178 5.33 -2.18 -6.72
C LEU A 178 4.83 -2.73 -5.39
N ASP A 179 5.59 -3.64 -4.76
CA ASP A 179 5.22 -4.21 -3.47
C ASP A 179 5.24 -3.14 -2.36
N ALA A 180 6.22 -2.24 -2.36
CA ALA A 180 6.28 -1.10 -1.43
C ALA A 180 5.09 -0.15 -1.62
N SER A 181 4.73 0.18 -2.87
CA SER A 181 3.56 1.02 -3.18
C SER A 181 2.25 0.37 -2.71
N ARG A 182 2.06 -0.94 -2.95
CA ARG A 182 0.90 -1.68 -2.45
C ARG A 182 0.81 -1.67 -0.93
N ALA A 183 1.94 -1.87 -0.23
CA ALA A 183 1.98 -1.82 1.22
C ALA A 183 1.60 -0.44 1.74
N ALA A 184 2.11 0.64 1.12
CA ALA A 184 1.77 2.01 1.48
C ALA A 184 0.27 2.30 1.27
N LEU A 185 -0.31 1.86 0.14
CA LEU A 185 -1.75 1.99 -0.12
C LEU A 185 -2.59 1.26 0.92
N ALA A 186 -2.22 0.03 1.27
CA ALA A 186 -2.92 -0.75 2.29
C ALA A 186 -2.86 -0.07 3.67
N GLU A 187 -1.70 0.50 4.04
CA GLU A 187 -1.58 1.25 5.29
C GLU A 187 -2.47 2.50 5.30
N LEU A 188 -2.50 3.24 4.19
CA LEU A 188 -3.36 4.40 4.03
C LEU A 188 -4.85 4.03 4.10
N GLU A 189 -5.25 2.91 3.50
CA GLU A 189 -6.62 2.40 3.58
C GLU A 189 -7.00 2.04 5.02
N VAL A 190 -6.12 1.32 5.74
CA VAL A 190 -6.32 1.01 7.17
C VAL A 190 -6.41 2.29 8.01
N ARG A 191 -5.58 3.29 7.73
CA ARG A 191 -5.60 4.59 8.41
C ARG A 191 -6.92 5.33 8.13
N ALA A 192 -7.40 5.31 6.89
CA ALA A 192 -8.67 5.90 6.50
C ALA A 192 -9.86 5.22 7.22
N LEU A 193 -9.87 3.88 7.29
CA LEU A 193 -10.90 3.13 8.01
C LEU A 193 -10.88 3.44 9.53
N ARG A 194 -9.71 3.57 10.15
CA ARG A 194 -9.57 3.94 11.57
C ARG A 194 -10.02 5.37 11.88
N ALA A 195 -10.01 6.26 10.89
CA ALA A 195 -10.40 7.66 11.06
C ALA A 195 -11.93 7.87 11.07
N GLN A 196 -12.73 6.84 10.77
CA GLN A 196 -14.18 6.98 10.56
C GLN A 196 -14.99 7.22 11.85
N ILE A 197 -14.45 6.87 13.02
CA ILE A 197 -15.01 7.29 14.32
C ILE A 197 -13.89 7.87 15.17
N SER A 198 -14.07 9.10 15.65
CA SER A 198 -13.13 9.74 16.55
C SER A 198 -12.97 8.91 17.83
N PRO A 199 -11.76 8.39 18.16
CA PRO A 199 -11.54 7.68 19.43
C PRO A 199 -11.98 8.52 20.63
N HIS A 200 -11.79 9.84 20.55
CA HIS A 200 -12.25 10.79 21.56
C HIS A 200 -13.78 10.74 21.76
N PHE A 201 -14.56 10.65 20.67
CA PHE A 201 -16.01 10.51 20.77
C PHE A 201 -16.41 9.23 21.51
N ILE A 202 -15.73 8.11 21.24
CA ILE A 202 -15.99 6.84 21.93
C ILE A 202 -15.71 6.98 23.43
N TYR A 203 -14.53 7.49 23.82
CA TYR A 203 -14.20 7.68 25.24
C TYR A 203 -15.18 8.63 25.95
N ASN A 204 -15.53 9.73 25.31
CA ASN A 204 -16.43 10.73 25.89
C ASN A 204 -17.86 10.20 26.05
N SER A 205 -18.36 9.48 25.05
CA SER A 205 -19.68 8.85 25.11
C SER A 205 -19.75 7.84 26.24
N LEU A 206 -18.73 6.98 26.39
CA LEU A 206 -18.68 5.99 27.48
C LEU A 206 -18.58 6.65 28.86
N ASN A 207 -17.81 7.73 29.00
CA ASN A 207 -17.73 8.48 30.25
C ASN A 207 -19.06 9.16 30.61
N ALA A 208 -19.75 9.74 29.63
CA ALA A 208 -21.08 10.31 29.83
C ALA A 208 -22.07 9.22 30.30
N ILE A 209 -22.11 8.08 29.61
CA ILE A 209 -22.93 6.93 30.00
C ILE A 209 -22.60 6.48 31.43
N ALA A 210 -21.31 6.34 31.76
CA ALA A 210 -20.86 5.91 33.08
C ALA A 210 -21.35 6.84 34.20
N SER A 211 -21.41 8.15 33.95
CA SER A 211 -21.90 9.13 34.92
C SER A 211 -23.38 8.96 35.29
N PHE A 212 -24.18 8.40 34.38
CA PHE A 212 -25.60 8.13 34.60
C PHE A 212 -25.87 6.77 35.24
N ILE A 213 -24.92 5.82 35.25
CA ILE A 213 -25.15 4.44 35.74
C ILE A 213 -25.73 4.41 37.16
N ASN A 214 -25.23 5.27 38.06
CA ASN A 214 -25.64 5.28 39.46
C ASN A 214 -26.75 6.32 39.75
N THR A 215 -26.89 7.34 38.91
CA THR A 215 -27.78 8.50 39.16
C THR A 215 -29.10 8.39 38.41
N ASP A 216 -29.07 7.91 37.16
CA ASP A 216 -30.23 7.61 36.32
C ASP A 216 -29.96 6.38 35.43
N PRO A 217 -30.15 5.16 35.98
CA PRO A 217 -29.90 3.92 35.25
C PRO A 217 -30.77 3.76 33.99
N ALA A 218 -31.95 4.38 33.96
CA ALA A 218 -32.83 4.35 32.80
C ALA A 218 -32.23 5.18 31.66
N LYS A 219 -31.74 6.40 31.96
CA LYS A 219 -31.03 7.22 30.98
C LYS A 219 -29.73 6.57 30.51
N ALA A 220 -28.97 5.94 31.41
CA ALA A 220 -27.76 5.20 31.01
C ALA A 220 -28.08 4.08 30.00
N ARG A 221 -29.17 3.33 30.21
CA ARG A 221 -29.62 2.29 29.28
C ARG A 221 -30.01 2.86 27.92
N GLU A 222 -30.74 3.98 27.90
CA GLU A 222 -31.08 4.69 26.66
C GLU A 222 -29.82 5.08 25.89
N LEU A 223 -28.84 5.72 26.56
CA LEU A 223 -27.60 6.15 25.93
C LEU A 223 -26.75 4.99 25.41
N VAL A 224 -26.78 3.83 26.05
CA VAL A 224 -26.11 2.61 25.51
C VAL A 224 -26.75 2.18 24.18
N LEU A 225 -28.08 2.24 24.06
CA LEU A 225 -28.76 1.92 22.81
C LEU A 225 -28.44 2.94 21.72
N GLU A 226 -28.48 4.24 22.04
CA GLU A 226 -28.10 5.31 21.10
C GLU A 226 -26.63 5.15 20.64
N PHE A 227 -25.73 4.78 21.55
CA PHE A 227 -24.34 4.47 21.23
C PHE A 227 -24.22 3.25 20.30
N ALA A 228 -24.98 2.19 20.55
CA ALA A 228 -24.98 1.00 19.71
C ALA A 228 -25.52 1.30 18.30
N ASP A 229 -26.60 2.09 18.19
CA ASP A 229 -27.20 2.47 16.90
C ASP A 229 -26.29 3.40 16.10
N PHE A 230 -25.70 4.42 16.75
CA PHE A 230 -24.68 5.26 16.14
C PHE A 230 -23.49 4.43 15.63
N THR A 231 -22.95 3.56 16.48
CA THR A 231 -21.79 2.72 16.16
C THR A 231 -22.10 1.77 15.00
N ARG A 232 -23.29 1.15 15.01
CA ARG A 232 -23.74 0.28 13.92
C ARG A 232 -23.84 1.05 12.62
N TYR A 233 -24.37 2.28 12.63
CA TYR A 233 -24.46 3.11 11.44
C TYR A 233 -23.06 3.49 10.92
N SER A 234 -22.19 4.03 11.78
CA SER A 234 -20.84 4.46 11.44
C SER A 234 -19.93 3.34 10.92
N PHE A 235 -20.19 2.08 11.31
CA PHE A 235 -19.47 0.89 10.83
C PHE A 235 -20.20 0.09 9.74
N ARG A 236 -21.36 0.52 9.24
CA ARG A 236 -22.00 -0.15 8.10
C ARG A 236 -20.99 -0.22 6.95
N ARG A 237 -20.82 -1.40 6.34
CA ARG A 237 -20.03 -1.53 5.11
C ARG A 237 -20.57 -0.51 4.13
N HIS A 238 -19.72 0.45 3.78
CA HIS A 238 -19.98 1.56 2.88
C HIS A 238 -20.88 1.13 1.71
N GLY A 239 -22.18 1.40 1.84
CA GLY A 239 -22.99 1.61 0.65
C GLY A 239 -22.62 2.98 0.12
N ASP A 240 -22.49 3.12 -1.20
CA ASP A 240 -22.13 4.42 -1.80
C ASP A 240 -23.16 5.52 -1.44
N PHE A 241 -24.40 5.13 -1.10
CA PHE A 241 -25.54 6.00 -0.88
C PHE A 241 -26.41 5.58 0.30
N THR A 242 -27.10 6.55 0.87
CA THR A 242 -28.09 6.43 1.95
C THR A 242 -29.22 7.44 1.71
N THR A 243 -30.23 7.46 2.56
CA THR A 243 -31.28 8.50 2.52
C THR A 243 -31.00 9.59 3.55
N VAL A 244 -31.50 10.80 3.31
CA VAL A 244 -31.47 11.89 4.30
C VAL A 244 -32.08 11.42 5.63
N ALA A 245 -33.16 10.63 5.59
CA ALA A 245 -33.77 10.06 6.79
C ALA A 245 -32.85 9.11 7.58
N GLU A 246 -32.03 8.31 6.90
CA GLU A 246 -31.06 7.43 7.56
C GLU A 246 -29.94 8.23 8.22
N GLU A 247 -29.40 9.25 7.55
CA GLU A 247 -28.38 10.10 8.16
C GLU A 247 -28.91 10.90 9.34
N LEU A 248 -30.09 11.51 9.21
CA LEU A 248 -30.69 12.27 10.31
C LEU A 248 -30.99 11.39 11.53
N ARG A 249 -31.32 10.11 11.34
CA ARG A 249 -31.46 9.17 12.47
C ARG A 249 -30.15 8.93 13.21
N SER A 250 -29.05 8.72 12.48
CA SER A 250 -27.72 8.57 13.11
C SER A 250 -27.28 9.86 13.82
N ILE A 251 -27.54 11.01 13.20
CA ILE A 251 -27.27 12.33 13.77
C ILE A 251 -28.06 12.55 15.06
N ASP A 252 -29.32 12.12 15.14
CA ASP A 252 -30.10 12.23 16.37
C ASP A 252 -29.47 11.42 17.51
N SER A 253 -29.04 10.17 17.24
CA SER A 253 -28.31 9.34 18.21
C SER A 253 -27.01 10.00 18.66
N TYR A 254 -26.22 10.54 17.72
CA TYR A 254 -25.01 11.30 18.02
C TYR A 254 -25.29 12.50 18.93
N LEU A 255 -26.27 13.34 18.57
CA LEU A 255 -26.62 14.54 19.33
C LEU A 255 -27.24 14.24 20.69
N LYS A 256 -27.87 13.08 20.90
CA LYS A 256 -28.30 12.63 22.23
C LYS A 256 -27.12 12.30 23.14
N LEU A 257 -26.10 11.63 22.60
CA LEU A 257 -24.87 11.33 23.34
C LEU A 257 -24.11 12.61 23.70
N GLU A 258 -23.95 13.53 22.76
CA GLU A 258 -23.31 14.83 23.01
C GLU A 258 -24.13 15.69 23.98
N ARG A 259 -25.46 15.68 23.91
CA ARG A 259 -26.32 16.37 24.91
C ARG A 259 -26.17 15.78 26.31
N ALA A 260 -25.98 14.46 26.44
CA ALA A 260 -25.72 13.86 27.74
C ALA A 260 -24.35 14.28 28.32
N ARG A 261 -23.36 14.56 27.46
CA ARG A 261 -22.03 15.07 27.85
C ARG A 261 -22.07 16.55 28.24
N PHE A 262 -22.69 17.38 27.41
CA PHE A 262 -22.68 18.84 27.57
C PHE A 262 -23.82 19.37 28.46
N GLY A 263 -24.83 18.55 28.74
CA GLY A 263 -26.04 18.98 29.45
C GLY A 263 -26.71 20.14 28.75
N ASP A 264 -27.15 21.14 29.52
CA ASP A 264 -27.87 22.32 29.03
C ASP A 264 -27.02 23.26 28.15
N ARG A 265 -25.70 23.01 28.05
CA ARG A 265 -24.79 23.79 27.22
C ARG A 265 -24.95 23.51 25.72
N LEU A 266 -25.52 22.36 25.32
CA LEU A 266 -25.75 22.05 23.91
C LEU A 266 -27.23 22.18 23.57
N ARG A 267 -27.57 23.18 22.75
CA ARG A 267 -28.93 23.38 22.25
C ARG A 267 -29.01 22.94 20.80
N VAL A 268 -29.95 22.04 20.50
CA VAL A 268 -30.13 21.50 19.14
C VAL A 268 -31.49 21.93 18.62
N THR A 269 -31.53 22.43 17.40
CA THR A 269 -32.77 22.72 16.66
C THR A 269 -32.76 21.95 15.35
N LEU A 270 -33.80 21.15 15.10
CA LEU A 270 -33.97 20.37 13.88
C LEU A 270 -35.23 20.83 13.15
N GLN A 271 -35.10 21.24 11.90
CA GLN A 271 -36.21 21.67 11.05
C GLN A 271 -36.12 20.95 9.70
N VAL A 272 -36.94 19.92 9.51
CA VAL A 272 -36.80 19.01 8.36
C VAL A 272 -38.13 18.90 7.63
N ALA A 273 -38.12 19.30 6.36
CA ALA A 273 -39.24 19.10 5.45
C ALA A 273 -39.42 17.59 5.15
N PRO A 274 -40.60 16.99 5.35
CA PRO A 274 -40.82 15.56 5.09
C PRO A 274 -40.46 15.12 3.67
N GLU A 275 -40.60 16.03 2.70
CA GLU A 275 -40.36 15.83 1.27
C GLU A 275 -38.89 15.58 0.95
N VAL A 276 -37.95 15.93 1.85
CA VAL A 276 -36.52 15.71 1.64
C VAL A 276 -36.04 14.38 2.21
N LEU A 277 -36.80 13.74 3.10
CA LEU A 277 -36.36 12.56 3.87
C LEU A 277 -35.98 11.37 3.00
N SER A 278 -36.67 11.17 1.88
CA SER A 278 -36.42 10.08 0.92
C SER A 278 -35.31 10.39 -0.10
N THR A 279 -34.74 11.59 -0.06
CA THR A 279 -33.66 12.00 -0.97
C THR A 279 -32.43 11.12 -0.75
N VAL A 280 -31.89 10.59 -1.84
CA VAL A 280 -30.70 9.73 -1.82
C VAL A 280 -29.44 10.58 -1.92
N ILE A 281 -28.60 10.48 -0.89
CA ILE A 281 -27.35 11.24 -0.74
C ILE A 281 -26.17 10.27 -0.55
N PRO A 282 -24.93 10.68 -0.86
CA PRO A 282 -23.76 9.88 -0.53
C PRO A 282 -23.72 9.63 0.99
N PHE A 283 -23.31 8.44 1.39
CA PHE A 283 -23.17 8.12 2.82
C PHE A 283 -22.17 9.07 3.50
N LEU A 284 -22.46 9.53 4.72
CA LEU A 284 -21.68 10.50 5.50
C LEU A 284 -21.53 11.87 4.81
N SER A 285 -22.63 12.46 4.36
CA SER A 285 -22.69 13.82 3.81
C SER A 285 -23.06 14.88 4.85
N ILE A 286 -24.00 14.60 5.75
CA ILE A 286 -24.48 15.51 6.80
C ILE A 286 -23.71 15.29 8.10
N GLN A 287 -23.50 14.03 8.50
CA GLN A 287 -22.91 13.70 9.79
C GLN A 287 -21.56 14.40 10.07
N PRO A 288 -20.58 14.45 9.14
CA PRO A 288 -19.32 15.15 9.38
C PRO A 288 -19.49 16.66 9.61
N LEU A 289 -20.53 17.27 9.04
CA LEU A 289 -20.84 18.69 9.22
C LEU A 289 -21.35 18.95 10.64
N VAL A 290 -22.21 18.06 11.15
CA VAL A 290 -22.74 18.13 12.51
C VAL A 290 -21.65 17.86 13.55
N GLU A 291 -20.80 16.87 13.32
CA GLU A 291 -19.64 16.60 14.19
C GLU A 291 -18.70 17.81 14.25
N ASN A 292 -18.46 18.47 13.11
CA ASN A 292 -17.64 19.68 13.06
C ASN A 292 -18.27 20.83 13.85
N ALA A 293 -19.59 21.05 13.70
CA ALA A 293 -20.34 22.05 14.45
C ALA A 293 -20.28 21.83 15.97
N VAL A 294 -20.43 20.59 16.44
CA VAL A 294 -20.30 20.27 17.88
C VAL A 294 -18.87 20.47 18.38
N ARG A 295 -17.90 19.87 17.69
CA ARG A 295 -16.51 19.83 18.15
C ARG A 295 -15.84 21.20 18.05
N HIS A 296 -15.82 21.78 16.87
CA HIS A 296 -15.08 23.01 16.61
C HIS A 296 -15.89 24.25 16.97
N GLY A 297 -17.22 24.22 16.79
CA GLY A 297 -18.08 25.33 17.16
C GLY A 297 -18.19 25.51 18.68
N LEU A 298 -18.42 24.42 19.43
CA LEU A 298 -18.94 24.53 20.80
C LEU A 298 -17.99 24.07 21.91
N GLU A 299 -16.99 23.22 21.63
CA GLU A 299 -16.08 22.72 22.68
C GLU A 299 -15.21 23.85 23.27
N ALA A 300 -14.86 24.86 22.47
CA ALA A 300 -14.07 26.02 22.87
C ALA A 300 -14.90 27.21 23.42
N LYS A 301 -16.25 27.15 23.37
CA LYS A 301 -17.12 28.28 23.75
C LYS A 301 -17.57 28.19 25.22
N GLU A 302 -17.20 29.20 26.01
CA GLU A 302 -17.68 29.36 27.38
C GLU A 302 -19.21 29.61 27.37
N GLY A 303 -19.96 28.84 28.17
CA GLY A 303 -21.43 28.92 28.23
C GLY A 303 -22.20 28.01 27.28
N GLY A 304 -21.52 27.27 26.39
CA GLY A 304 -22.15 26.36 25.44
C GLY A 304 -22.61 27.04 24.14
N GLY A 305 -23.42 26.36 23.35
CA GLY A 305 -23.99 26.97 22.14
C GLY A 305 -25.04 26.12 21.44
N ARG A 306 -25.41 26.60 20.25
CA ARG A 306 -26.55 26.14 19.48
C ARG A 306 -26.10 25.55 18.16
N ILE A 307 -26.69 24.42 17.81
CA ILE A 307 -26.64 23.85 16.46
C ILE A 307 -28.04 23.85 15.89
N THR A 308 -28.16 24.34 14.66
CA THR A 308 -29.38 24.35 13.89
C THR A 308 -29.16 23.52 12.63
N ILE A 309 -29.98 22.49 12.43
CA ILE A 309 -29.98 21.67 11.22
C ILE A 309 -31.30 21.90 10.51
N ILE A 310 -31.23 22.43 9.30
CA ILE A 310 -32.38 22.74 8.45
C ILE A 310 -32.27 21.91 7.19
N ALA A 311 -33.34 21.22 6.81
CA ALA A 311 -33.43 20.51 5.54
C ALA A 311 -34.73 20.91 4.82
N GLU A 312 -34.59 21.62 3.70
CA GLU A 312 -35.68 22.27 2.98
C GLU A 312 -35.86 21.70 1.57
N ASP A 313 -37.11 21.68 1.13
CA ASP A 313 -37.46 21.41 -0.26
C ASP A 313 -37.27 22.66 -1.12
N ARG A 314 -36.37 22.61 -2.09
CA ARG A 314 -36.15 23.64 -3.12
C ARG A 314 -36.49 23.11 -4.51
N GLY A 315 -37.62 22.40 -4.63
CA GLY A 315 -38.14 21.88 -5.89
C GLY A 315 -37.33 20.68 -6.37
N ALA A 316 -36.42 20.90 -7.33
CA ALA A 316 -35.57 19.84 -7.86
C ALA A 316 -34.44 19.43 -6.89
N PHE A 317 -34.17 20.26 -5.88
CA PHE A 317 -33.08 20.09 -4.93
C PHE A 317 -33.60 19.96 -3.50
N ALA A 318 -32.90 19.20 -2.68
CA ALA A 318 -32.98 19.29 -1.24
C ALA A 318 -31.81 20.15 -0.75
N GLU A 319 -32.10 21.20 -0.01
CA GLU A 319 -31.10 22.08 0.60
C GLU A 319 -30.95 21.71 2.07
N ILE A 320 -29.73 21.38 2.49
CA ILE A 320 -29.42 21.00 3.86
C ILE A 320 -28.40 21.99 4.41
N THR A 321 -28.74 22.61 5.54
CA THR A 321 -27.92 23.60 6.22
C THR A 321 -27.61 23.13 7.64
N VAL A 322 -26.34 23.19 8.02
CA VAL A 322 -25.87 22.97 9.40
C VAL A 322 -25.21 24.26 9.86
N GLU A 323 -25.77 24.88 10.89
CA GLU A 323 -25.31 26.14 11.46
C GLU A 323 -24.95 25.96 12.93
N ASP A 324 -23.80 26.48 13.34
CA ASP A 324 -23.42 26.63 14.75
C ASP A 324 -23.17 28.10 15.10
N ASP A 325 -23.44 28.46 16.35
CA ASP A 325 -23.16 29.80 16.90
C ASP A 325 -21.77 29.88 17.56
N GLY A 326 -20.84 29.01 17.17
CA GLY A 326 -19.56 28.80 17.81
C GLY A 326 -18.51 29.89 17.56
N VAL A 327 -17.24 29.51 17.76
CA VAL A 327 -16.09 30.42 17.57
C VAL A 327 -15.83 30.81 16.12
N GLY A 328 -16.46 30.13 15.15
CA GLY A 328 -16.28 30.37 13.72
C GLY A 328 -14.88 30.02 13.21
N ILE A 329 -14.72 30.03 11.89
CA ILE A 329 -13.46 29.75 11.19
C ILE A 329 -13.02 31.04 10.48
N ASP A 330 -11.71 31.28 10.39
CA ASP A 330 -11.20 32.34 9.53
C ASP A 330 -11.59 32.05 8.06
N PRO A 331 -12.23 33.00 7.35
CA PRO A 331 -12.65 32.79 5.96
C PRO A 331 -11.52 32.36 5.01
N GLU A 332 -10.30 32.85 5.21
CA GLU A 332 -9.15 32.46 4.38
C GLU A 332 -8.76 31.00 4.64
N VAL A 333 -8.83 30.56 5.89
CA VAL A 333 -8.60 29.16 6.27
C VAL A 333 -9.69 28.25 5.72
N ALA A 334 -10.96 28.66 5.83
CA ALA A 334 -12.09 27.91 5.26
C ALA A 334 -11.96 27.74 3.75
N ALA A 335 -11.56 28.80 3.03
CA ALA A 335 -11.28 28.75 1.60
C ALA A 335 -10.12 27.81 1.25
N GLN A 336 -9.02 27.86 2.02
CA GLN A 336 -7.86 26.97 1.82
C GLN A 336 -8.20 25.49 2.08
N VAL A 337 -9.04 25.20 3.08
CA VAL A 337 -9.50 23.83 3.37
C VAL A 337 -10.29 23.25 2.19
N LEU A 338 -11.18 24.05 1.58
CA LEU A 338 -11.94 23.66 0.40
C LEU A 338 -11.08 23.59 -0.87
N ALA A 339 -10.02 24.39 -0.97
CA ALA A 339 -9.06 24.40 -2.08
C ALA A 339 -7.96 23.32 -1.97
N GLY A 340 -7.92 22.57 -0.85
CA GLY A 340 -6.97 21.46 -0.65
C GLY A 340 -5.60 21.84 -0.08
N GLY A 341 -5.42 23.06 0.43
CA GLY A 341 -4.12 23.63 0.82
C GLY A 341 -3.51 23.11 2.13
N THR A 342 -4.31 22.59 3.08
CA THR A 342 -3.80 22.31 4.44
C THR A 342 -4.04 20.85 4.85
N PRO A 343 -3.01 20.08 5.24
CA PRO A 343 -3.17 18.77 5.87
C PRO A 343 -3.42 18.96 7.38
N GLY A 344 -4.67 18.80 7.84
CA GLY A 344 -5.01 18.76 9.28
C GLY A 344 -6.41 19.27 9.65
N GLU A 345 -6.89 18.81 10.82
CA GLU A 345 -8.14 19.08 11.59
C GLU A 345 -9.51 19.17 10.88
N HIS A 346 -9.62 19.71 9.66
CA HIS A 346 -10.89 19.90 8.94
C HIS A 346 -11.11 18.90 7.79
N VAL A 347 -10.60 17.67 7.96
CA VAL A 347 -10.68 16.59 6.96
C VAL A 347 -12.13 16.23 6.61
N GLY A 348 -13.07 16.39 7.55
CA GLY A 348 -14.49 16.10 7.37
C GLY A 348 -15.15 16.96 6.27
N LEU A 349 -15.01 18.28 6.33
CA LEU A 349 -15.64 19.20 5.37
C LEU A 349 -15.11 18.98 3.95
N ARG A 350 -13.79 18.86 3.79
CA ARG A 350 -13.15 18.62 2.49
C ARG A 350 -13.61 17.31 1.85
N ASN A 351 -13.72 16.24 2.65
CA ASN A 351 -14.13 14.94 2.13
C ASN A 351 -15.59 14.94 1.69
N VAL A 352 -16.47 15.65 2.41
CA VAL A 352 -17.87 15.83 2.01
C VAL A 352 -17.94 16.63 0.71
N ASP A 353 -17.25 17.78 0.65
CA ASP A 353 -17.22 18.64 -0.54
C ASP A 353 -16.72 17.92 -1.80
N ALA A 354 -15.57 17.24 -1.72
CA ALA A 354 -15.01 16.49 -2.84
C ALA A 354 -15.96 15.37 -3.30
N ARG A 355 -16.63 14.68 -2.36
CA ARG A 355 -17.59 13.63 -2.67
C ARG A 355 -18.84 14.19 -3.35
N LEU A 356 -19.36 15.33 -2.90
CA LEU A 356 -20.50 15.99 -3.54
C LEU A 356 -20.16 16.41 -4.97
N ARG A 357 -18.99 17.03 -5.19
CA ARG A 357 -18.51 17.41 -6.53
C ARG A 357 -18.32 16.20 -7.44
N GLN A 358 -17.76 15.10 -6.92
CA GLN A 358 -17.57 13.87 -7.68
C GLN A 358 -18.92 13.23 -8.11
N VAL A 359 -19.94 13.30 -7.25
CA VAL A 359 -21.23 12.65 -7.48
C VAL A 359 -22.18 13.51 -8.33
N TYR A 360 -22.16 14.83 -8.12
CA TYR A 360 -23.16 15.76 -8.66
C TYR A 360 -22.58 16.81 -9.61
N GLY A 361 -21.26 16.91 -9.72
CA GLY A 361 -20.54 17.93 -10.50
C GLY A 361 -20.09 19.11 -9.66
N ASP A 362 -19.14 19.88 -10.19
CA ASP A 362 -18.40 20.92 -9.45
C ASP A 362 -19.29 22.01 -8.82
N GLU A 363 -20.47 22.27 -9.41
CA GLU A 363 -21.45 23.27 -8.94
C GLU A 363 -22.16 22.88 -7.63
N HIS A 364 -22.03 21.62 -7.18
CA HIS A 364 -22.73 21.09 -6.01
C HIS A 364 -21.83 20.93 -4.78
N GLY A 365 -20.67 21.61 -4.77
CA GLY A 365 -19.80 21.66 -3.60
C GLY A 365 -20.45 22.32 -2.39
N LEU A 366 -19.77 22.24 -1.24
CA LEU A 366 -20.23 22.90 -0.02
C LEU A 366 -20.11 24.42 -0.15
N VAL A 367 -21.10 25.13 0.38
CA VAL A 367 -21.03 26.58 0.63
C VAL A 367 -20.81 26.79 2.11
N VAL A 368 -19.71 27.45 2.48
CA VAL A 368 -19.35 27.74 3.87
C VAL A 368 -19.39 29.25 4.08
N GLU A 369 -20.25 29.67 4.99
CA GLU A 369 -20.38 31.05 5.45
C GLU A 369 -19.93 31.11 6.92
N THR A 370 -18.84 31.83 7.20
CA THR A 370 -18.27 31.85 8.56
C THR A 370 -17.45 33.13 8.77
N ASN A 371 -17.30 33.51 10.03
CA ASN A 371 -16.35 34.53 10.44
C ASN A 371 -15.92 34.26 11.89
N VAL A 372 -14.74 34.74 12.29
CA VAL A 372 -14.23 34.59 13.65
C VAL A 372 -15.20 35.22 14.65
N GLY A 373 -15.69 34.42 15.59
CA GLY A 373 -16.66 34.77 16.62
C GLY A 373 -18.12 34.82 16.17
N ALA A 374 -18.43 34.52 14.91
CA ALA A 374 -19.78 34.59 14.35
C ALA A 374 -20.43 33.23 14.06
N GLY A 375 -19.75 32.13 14.41
CA GLY A 375 -20.19 30.78 14.09
C GLY A 375 -19.87 30.35 12.66
N THR A 376 -20.43 29.21 12.27
CA THR A 376 -20.22 28.61 10.95
C THR A 376 -21.55 28.10 10.42
N LEU A 377 -21.86 28.47 9.18
CA LEU A 377 -22.98 27.91 8.41
C LEU A 377 -22.41 27.14 7.23
N VAL A 378 -22.75 25.86 7.15
CA VAL A 378 -22.42 25.00 6.01
C VAL A 378 -23.70 24.60 5.31
N ARG A 379 -23.78 24.86 4.00
CA ARG A 379 -24.93 24.56 3.15
C ARG A 379 -24.51 23.60 2.04
N MET A 380 -25.35 22.61 1.78
CA MET A 380 -25.25 21.74 0.62
C MET A 380 -26.58 21.66 -0.12
N SER A 381 -26.53 21.59 -1.44
CA SER A 381 -27.69 21.43 -2.31
C SER A 381 -27.54 20.14 -3.09
N VAL A 382 -28.47 19.20 -2.91
CA VAL A 382 -28.43 17.86 -3.53
C VAL A 382 -29.64 17.65 -4.44
N PRO A 383 -29.45 17.15 -5.67
CA PRO A 383 -30.57 16.81 -6.55
C PRO A 383 -31.45 15.69 -5.98
N LYS A 384 -32.78 15.87 -6.01
CA LYS A 384 -33.75 14.88 -5.52
C LYS A 384 -33.91 13.66 -6.42
N SER A 385 -33.62 13.79 -7.72
CA SER A 385 -33.76 12.73 -8.71
C SER A 385 -32.41 12.39 -9.33
N GLN A 386 -32.05 11.11 -9.34
CA GLN A 386 -30.86 10.58 -10.01
C GLN A 386 -31.23 9.33 -10.83
N PRO A 387 -30.81 9.24 -12.11
CA PRO A 387 -31.00 8.03 -12.90
C PRO A 387 -30.32 6.83 -12.22
N GLY A 388 -31.08 5.76 -11.94
CA GLY A 388 -30.55 4.51 -11.37
C GLY A 388 -30.33 4.50 -9.86
N ARG A 389 -30.69 5.58 -9.13
CA ARG A 389 -30.59 5.66 -7.66
C ARG A 389 -31.91 6.14 -7.07
N SER A 390 -32.63 5.21 -6.43
CA SER A 390 -33.88 5.47 -5.70
C SER A 390 -33.79 4.93 -4.27
N ALA A 391 -34.62 5.44 -3.36
CA ALA A 391 -34.70 4.92 -1.99
C ALA A 391 -34.88 3.39 -1.96
N ALA A 392 -35.71 2.84 -2.86
CA ALA A 392 -35.92 1.39 -3.00
C ALA A 392 -34.64 0.61 -3.41
N SER A 393 -33.74 1.23 -4.17
CA SER A 393 -32.46 0.62 -4.57
C SER A 393 -31.40 0.64 -3.46
N VAL A 394 -31.50 1.59 -2.51
CA VAL A 394 -30.64 1.68 -1.32
C VAL A 394 -31.01 0.59 -0.33
N ASP A 395 -32.31 0.41 -0.05
CA ASP A 395 -32.83 -0.63 0.86
C ASP A 395 -32.48 -2.05 0.37
N ALA A 396 -32.57 -2.30 -0.95
CA ALA A 396 -32.23 -3.60 -1.55
C ALA A 396 -30.75 -3.99 -1.40
N ARG A 397 -29.84 -3.00 -1.30
CA ARG A 397 -28.39 -3.23 -1.09
C ARG A 397 -28.03 -3.32 0.39
N ALA A 398 -28.76 -2.63 1.27
CA ALA A 398 -28.56 -2.68 2.72
C ALA A 398 -29.03 -4.00 3.38
N GLY A 399 -29.86 -4.80 2.67
CA GLY A 399 -30.57 -5.97 3.21
C GLY A 399 -30.00 -7.36 2.90
N ARG A 400 -28.77 -7.53 2.37
CA ARG A 400 -28.16 -8.87 2.26
C ARG A 400 -27.31 -9.18 3.50
N PRO A 401 -27.78 -10.01 4.47
CA PRO A 401 -26.84 -10.66 5.37
C PRO A 401 -25.86 -11.49 4.52
N ALA A 402 -24.58 -11.46 4.85
CA ALA A 402 -23.62 -12.38 4.27
C ALA A 402 -24.16 -13.81 4.45
N GLU A 403 -24.34 -14.54 3.36
CA GLU A 403 -24.60 -15.98 3.43
C GLU A 403 -23.51 -16.59 4.33
N PRO A 404 -23.86 -17.41 5.34
CA PRO A 404 -22.85 -18.16 6.05
C PRO A 404 -22.23 -19.13 5.03
N ASP A 405 -20.94 -18.96 4.77
CA ASP A 405 -20.15 -19.81 3.90
C ASP A 405 -20.32 -21.26 4.38
N GLY A 406 -21.13 -22.00 3.62
CA GLY A 406 -21.49 -23.37 3.90
C GLY A 406 -20.31 -24.28 3.64
N ARG A 407 -19.40 -24.38 4.61
CA ARG A 407 -18.40 -25.45 4.70
C ARG A 407 -18.17 -25.88 6.14
N LEU A 408 -19.11 -26.66 6.65
CA LEU A 408 -18.75 -27.77 7.53
C LEU A 408 -18.51 -28.97 6.61
N VAL A 409 -17.24 -29.26 6.36
CA VAL A 409 -16.75 -30.51 5.75
C VAL A 409 -16.51 -31.49 6.92
N PRO A 410 -16.90 -32.78 6.77
CA PRO A 410 -17.36 -33.64 7.86
C PRO A 410 -16.34 -34.03 8.94
#